data_AF-A0A4S2J624-F1
#
_entry.id   AF-A0A4S2J624-F1
#
_cell.length_a   1.000
_cell.length_b   1.000
_cell.length_c   1.000
_cell.angle_alpha   90.00
_cell.angle_beta   90.00
_cell.angle_gamma   90.00
#
_symmetry.space_group_name_H-M   'P 1'
#
loop_
_entity.id
_entity.type
_entity.pdbx_description
1 polymer ?
#
loop_
_entity_poly.entity_id
_entity_poly.type
_entity_poly.pdbx_seq_one_letter_code
_entity_poly.pdbx_strand_id
1 'polypeptide(L)'
;MRFHGRVIRSGVPLPPPAGPIRLAMLYQDGIEAMRESACLYGQCLRGMAQTWGLDLSKMPSWEVTNEFIQRHNLQSVKDQQAFLIEAWGGAERRLRHEINQRMHTPSFLVEASALRDDALGKRRYEEMAKALHLRHGGRAPVDPWRDLERAARVALARAVDAFNFLEDTELADVAHQHSHKIAALIGGVFGCDIQYIEGAYWDTCPISLMHRRCGMSVGFTATRRCSLCGDDIDECEHLLGVLYEVRIQRSADGTCSACGRHSCSHVEGEIVSIYPHAVMGDLQVHEISLVSRPRDPLARFTRVEFDPQDLARSLGGEPDGREIRCYRCLHPCEGFATLEE
;
A
#
# COMPACT_ATOMS: atom_id res chain seq x y z
N MET A 1 -11.30 12.28 -20.02
CA MET A 1 -10.72 11.42 -18.97
C MET A 1 -11.06 11.98 -17.60
N ARG A 2 -11.84 11.27 -16.78
CA ARG A 2 -12.10 11.65 -15.39
C ARG A 2 -11.09 10.99 -14.44
N PHE A 3 -10.76 11.67 -13.36
CA PHE A 3 -9.91 11.14 -12.30
C PHE A 3 -10.43 11.56 -10.93
N HIS A 4 -10.16 10.73 -9.93
CA HIS A 4 -10.35 11.07 -8.52
C HIS A 4 -9.02 10.88 -7.82
N GLY A 5 -8.76 11.72 -6.83
CA GLY A 5 -7.61 11.54 -5.98
C GLY A 5 -7.76 12.30 -4.68
N ARG A 6 -6.73 12.17 -3.85
CA ARG A 6 -6.63 12.93 -2.61
C ARG A 6 -5.89 14.24 -2.90
N VAL A 7 -6.37 15.35 -2.34
CA VAL A 7 -5.74 16.67 -2.47
C VAL A 7 -4.74 16.92 -1.33
N ILE A 8 -5.14 16.57 -0.11
CA ILE A 8 -4.33 16.68 1.09
C ILE A 8 -4.90 15.74 2.16
N ARG A 9 -4.05 15.15 2.99
CA ARG A 9 -4.48 14.45 4.20
C ARG A 9 -4.71 15.44 5.34
N SER A 10 -5.87 15.39 5.99
CA SER A 10 -6.14 16.12 7.24
C SER A 10 -5.55 15.37 8.45
N GLY A 11 -5.16 16.12 9.48
CA GLY A 11 -4.69 15.52 10.75
C GLY A 11 -3.32 14.85 10.68
N VAL A 12 -2.54 15.10 9.63
CA VAL A 12 -1.15 14.66 9.53
C VAL A 12 -0.25 15.85 9.20
N PRO A 13 0.99 15.88 9.71
CA PRO A 13 1.95 16.92 9.35
C PRO A 13 2.16 16.95 7.83
N LEU A 14 1.93 18.10 7.21
CA LEU A 14 2.26 18.32 5.80
C LEU A 14 3.77 18.59 5.70
N PRO A 15 4.54 17.85 4.89
CA PRO A 15 5.96 18.10 4.77
C PRO A 15 6.23 19.52 4.22
N PRO A 16 7.40 20.10 4.58
CA PRO A 16 7.85 21.34 3.95
C PRO A 16 7.86 21.22 2.42
N PRO A 17 7.74 22.36 1.69
CA PRO A 17 7.71 22.33 0.23
C PRO A 17 9.02 21.81 -0.38
N ALA A 18 10.17 22.07 0.25
CA ALA A 18 11.48 21.62 -0.20
C ALA A 18 12.50 21.57 0.97
N GLY A 19 13.73 21.15 0.68
CA GLY A 19 14.87 21.22 1.60
C GLY A 19 15.12 19.96 2.43
N PRO A 20 16.17 19.98 3.28
CA PRO A 20 16.64 18.79 4.00
C PRO A 20 15.61 18.24 5.00
N ILE A 21 14.79 19.10 5.62
CA ILE A 21 13.74 18.66 6.54
C ILE A 21 12.67 17.85 5.79
N ARG A 22 12.27 18.29 4.59
CA ARG A 22 11.35 17.51 3.74
C ARG A 22 11.95 16.13 3.46
N LEU A 23 13.20 16.08 2.99
CA LEU A 23 13.86 14.82 2.66
C LEU A 23 13.92 13.87 3.86
N ALA A 24 14.28 14.36 5.04
CA ALA A 24 14.34 13.55 6.26
C ALA A 24 12.96 13.01 6.67
N MET A 25 11.91 13.85 6.62
CA MET A 25 10.54 13.43 6.93
C MET A 25 10.05 12.35 5.95
N LEU A 26 10.21 12.61 4.65
CA LEU A 26 9.78 11.67 3.61
C LEU A 26 10.54 10.34 3.71
N TYR A 27 11.85 10.39 3.93
CA TYR A 27 12.65 9.19 4.11
C TYR A 27 12.18 8.36 5.30
N GLN A 28 11.96 8.99 6.46
CA GLN A 28 11.50 8.30 7.66
C GLN A 28 10.11 7.67 7.48
N ASP A 29 9.13 8.43 6.95
CA ASP A 29 7.78 7.94 6.67
C ASP A 29 7.81 6.80 5.65
N GLY A 30 8.67 6.90 4.63
CA GLY A 30 8.87 5.88 3.61
C GLY A 30 9.42 4.57 4.18
N ILE A 31 10.44 4.65 5.04
CA ILE A 31 11.00 3.48 5.74
C ILE A 31 9.94 2.82 6.64
N GLU A 32 9.14 3.62 7.36
CA GLU A 32 8.07 3.09 8.22
C GLU A 32 7.01 2.35 7.39
N ALA A 33 6.51 2.98 6.32
CA ALA A 33 5.55 2.37 5.41
C ALA A 33 6.10 1.09 4.76
N MET A 34 7.38 1.08 4.40
CA MET A 34 8.04 -0.09 3.83
C MET A 34 8.12 -1.25 4.83
N ARG A 35 8.46 -0.96 6.09
CA ARG A 35 8.50 -1.96 7.16
C ARG A 35 7.12 -2.52 7.46
N GLU A 36 6.10 -1.66 7.53
CA GLU A 36 4.70 -2.07 7.74
C GLU A 36 4.24 -2.99 6.60
N SER A 37 4.50 -2.59 5.35
CA SER A 37 4.20 -3.39 4.17
C SER A 37 4.87 -4.77 4.21
N ALA A 38 6.19 -4.81 4.46
CA ALA A 38 6.94 -6.06 4.52
C ALA A 38 6.44 -6.97 5.65
N CYS A 39 6.03 -6.40 6.79
CA CYS A 39 5.46 -7.15 7.91
C CYS A 39 4.13 -7.79 7.51
N LEU A 40 3.20 -7.01 6.97
CA LEU A 40 1.87 -7.47 6.53
C LEU A 40 1.97 -8.51 5.42
N TYR A 41 2.85 -8.29 4.44
CA TYR A 41 3.12 -9.25 3.37
C TYR A 41 3.67 -10.57 3.93
N GLY A 42 4.66 -10.49 4.82
CA GLY A 42 5.21 -11.66 5.50
C GLY A 42 4.19 -12.41 6.34
N GLN A 43 3.23 -11.70 6.98
CA GLN A 43 2.12 -12.31 7.70
C GLN A 43 1.18 -13.06 6.74
N CYS A 44 0.83 -12.46 5.60
CA CYS A 44 0.03 -13.11 4.56
C CYS A 44 0.70 -14.40 4.08
N LEU A 45 1.98 -14.35 3.71
CA LEU A 45 2.74 -15.52 3.25
C LEU A 45 2.84 -16.61 4.32
N ARG A 46 3.09 -16.24 5.59
CA ARG A 46 3.09 -17.20 6.70
C ARG A 46 1.72 -17.81 6.91
N GLY A 47 0.64 -17.03 6.80
CA GLY A 47 -0.73 -17.55 6.85
C GLY A 47 -0.97 -18.60 5.77
N MET A 48 -0.61 -18.29 4.52
CA MET A 48 -0.72 -19.25 3.40
C MET A 48 0.09 -20.54 3.66
N ALA A 49 1.34 -20.43 4.13
CA ALA A 49 2.20 -21.59 4.32
C ALA A 49 1.86 -22.41 5.57
N GLN A 50 1.76 -21.76 6.74
CA GLN A 50 1.63 -22.42 8.02
C GLN A 50 0.17 -22.79 8.32
N THR A 51 -0.75 -21.85 8.09
CA THR A 51 -2.17 -22.06 8.39
C THR A 51 -2.88 -22.85 7.30
N TRP A 52 -2.42 -22.76 6.04
CA TRP A 52 -3.07 -23.40 4.90
C TRP A 52 -2.17 -24.36 4.11
N GLY A 53 -0.96 -24.67 4.59
CA GLY A 53 -0.12 -25.73 4.01
C GLY A 53 0.40 -25.45 2.60
N LEU A 54 0.30 -24.21 2.12
CA LEU A 54 0.77 -23.88 0.78
C LEU A 54 2.30 -23.90 0.74
N ASP A 55 2.84 -24.74 -0.13
CA ASP A 55 4.26 -24.75 -0.45
C ASP A 55 4.62 -23.50 -1.28
N LEU A 56 5.16 -22.48 -0.61
CA LEU A 56 5.52 -21.20 -1.24
C LEU A 56 6.62 -21.34 -2.30
N SER A 57 7.43 -22.41 -2.28
CA SER A 57 8.45 -22.66 -3.32
C SER A 57 7.81 -23.00 -4.67
N LYS A 58 6.57 -23.49 -4.66
CA LYS A 58 5.77 -23.79 -5.86
C LYS A 58 4.89 -22.62 -6.30
N MET A 59 4.93 -21.50 -5.59
CA MET A 59 4.25 -20.29 -6.00
C MET A 59 5.11 -19.58 -7.05
N PRO A 60 4.55 -19.17 -8.20
CA PRO A 60 5.29 -18.33 -9.13
C PRO A 60 5.75 -17.05 -8.42
N SER A 61 6.93 -16.56 -8.80
CA SER A 61 7.35 -15.20 -8.43
C SER A 61 7.22 -14.30 -9.65
N TRP A 62 7.03 -13.00 -9.40
CA TRP A 62 6.94 -11.99 -10.46
C TRP A 62 8.20 -11.97 -11.33
N GLU A 63 9.38 -12.13 -10.72
CA GLU A 63 10.66 -12.19 -11.43
C GLU A 63 10.72 -13.39 -12.37
N VAL A 64 10.36 -14.58 -11.87
CA VAL A 64 10.40 -15.82 -12.65
C VAL A 64 9.42 -15.76 -13.82
N THR A 65 8.21 -15.26 -13.61
CA THR A 65 7.23 -15.13 -14.71
C THR A 65 7.67 -14.12 -15.76
N ASN A 66 8.29 -13.01 -15.34
CA ASN A 66 8.78 -11.99 -16.28
C ASN A 66 10.02 -12.45 -17.05
N GLU A 67 10.95 -13.12 -16.38
CA GLU A 67 12.10 -13.75 -17.03
C GLU A 67 11.64 -14.77 -18.07
N PHE A 68 10.59 -15.55 -17.77
CA PHE A 68 10.00 -16.48 -18.73
C PHE A 68 9.40 -15.77 -19.94
N ILE A 69 8.60 -14.73 -19.74
CA ILE A 69 8.00 -13.91 -20.81
C ILE A 69 9.08 -13.35 -21.74
N GLN A 70 10.14 -12.80 -21.17
CA GLN A 70 11.27 -12.23 -21.93
C GLN A 70 12.03 -13.32 -22.70
N ARG A 71 12.37 -14.43 -22.04
CA ARG A 71 13.13 -15.54 -22.65
C ARG A 71 12.38 -16.17 -23.82
N HIS A 72 11.06 -16.30 -23.73
CA HIS A 72 10.24 -16.93 -24.77
C HIS A 72 9.67 -15.92 -25.77
N ASN A 73 10.06 -14.64 -25.66
CA ASN A 73 9.62 -13.56 -26.55
C ASN A 73 8.09 -13.56 -26.74
N LEU A 74 7.33 -13.70 -25.63
CA LEU A 74 5.88 -13.60 -25.67
C LEU A 74 5.51 -12.14 -25.93
N GLN A 75 5.40 -11.74 -27.21
CA GLN A 75 5.25 -10.33 -27.57
C GLN A 75 3.81 -9.83 -27.45
N SER A 76 2.82 -10.70 -27.60
CA SER A 76 1.42 -10.27 -27.51
C SER A 76 0.94 -10.25 -26.05
N VAL A 77 0.19 -9.20 -25.69
CA VAL A 77 -0.47 -9.09 -24.37
C VAL A 77 -1.34 -10.31 -24.09
N LYS A 78 -2.00 -10.84 -25.13
CA LYS A 78 -2.85 -12.03 -25.04
C LYS A 78 -2.07 -13.29 -24.66
N ASP A 79 -0.92 -13.53 -25.27
CA ASP A 79 -0.08 -14.71 -24.99
C ASP A 79 0.55 -14.60 -23.60
N GLN A 80 1.03 -13.41 -23.22
CA GLN A 80 1.52 -13.14 -21.88
C GLN A 80 0.42 -13.39 -20.83
N GLN A 81 -0.78 -12.86 -21.06
CA GLN A 81 -1.92 -13.05 -20.16
C GLN A 81 -2.32 -14.52 -20.04
N ALA A 82 -2.37 -15.27 -21.14
CA ALA A 82 -2.67 -16.70 -21.11
C ALA A 82 -1.65 -17.48 -20.26
N PHE A 83 -0.36 -17.24 -20.47
CA PHE A 83 0.71 -17.83 -19.67
C PHE A 83 0.58 -17.46 -18.18
N LEU A 84 0.34 -16.19 -17.86
CA LEU A 84 0.24 -15.72 -16.48
C LEU A 84 -0.98 -16.31 -15.76
N ILE A 85 -2.13 -16.41 -16.43
CA ILE A 85 -3.32 -17.06 -15.88
C ILE A 85 -3.05 -18.53 -15.57
N GLU A 86 -2.34 -19.23 -16.46
CA GLU A 86 -1.99 -20.63 -16.25
C GLU A 86 -1.03 -20.80 -15.06
N ALA A 87 0.07 -20.03 -15.07
CA ALA A 87 1.12 -20.10 -14.05
C ALA A 87 0.57 -19.81 -12.65
N TRP A 88 -0.21 -18.73 -12.50
CA TRP A 88 -0.74 -18.30 -11.21
C TRP A 88 -2.02 -19.05 -10.80
N GLY A 89 -2.86 -19.44 -11.77
CA GLY A 89 -4.11 -20.16 -11.49
C GLY A 89 -3.89 -21.51 -10.81
N GLY A 90 -2.73 -22.15 -11.02
CA GLY A 90 -2.33 -23.33 -10.26
C GLY A 90 -2.15 -23.07 -8.77
N ALA A 91 -1.53 -21.93 -8.41
CA ALA A 91 -1.35 -21.52 -7.01
C ALA A 91 -2.68 -21.13 -6.36
N GLU A 92 -3.53 -20.39 -7.06
CA GLU A 92 -4.90 -20.07 -6.62
C GLU A 92 -5.69 -21.34 -6.29
N ARG A 93 -5.79 -22.29 -7.24
CA ARG A 93 -6.55 -23.52 -7.06
C ARG A 93 -6.06 -24.35 -5.88
N ARG A 94 -4.73 -24.46 -5.70
CA ARG A 94 -4.13 -25.17 -4.55
C ARG A 94 -4.50 -24.49 -3.24
N LEU A 95 -4.36 -23.18 -3.14
CA LEU A 95 -4.69 -22.44 -1.90
C LEU A 95 -6.18 -22.57 -1.56
N ARG A 96 -7.07 -22.42 -2.55
CA ARG A 96 -8.51 -22.62 -2.35
C ARG A 96 -8.84 -24.05 -1.90
N HIS A 97 -8.20 -25.05 -2.50
CA HIS A 97 -8.36 -26.44 -2.12
C HIS A 97 -7.98 -26.67 -0.66
N GLU A 98 -6.81 -26.20 -0.24
CA GLU A 98 -6.33 -26.34 1.14
C GLU A 98 -7.23 -25.62 2.16
N ILE A 99 -7.68 -24.39 1.84
CA ILE A 99 -8.63 -23.65 2.69
C ILE A 99 -9.92 -24.45 2.84
N ASN A 100 -10.49 -24.91 1.73
CA ASN A 100 -11.72 -25.70 1.76
C ASN A 100 -11.54 -27.01 2.55
N GLN A 101 -10.45 -27.73 2.32
CA GLN A 101 -10.17 -28.98 3.02
C GLN A 101 -10.10 -28.78 4.54
N ARG A 102 -9.36 -27.78 5.01
CA ARG A 102 -9.16 -27.50 6.45
C ARG A 102 -10.41 -26.94 7.12
N MET A 103 -11.21 -26.14 6.43
CA MET A 103 -12.49 -25.63 6.96
C MET A 103 -13.50 -26.74 7.23
N HIS A 104 -13.42 -27.86 6.51
CA HIS A 104 -14.33 -29.01 6.66
C HIS A 104 -13.72 -30.19 7.43
N THR A 105 -12.42 -30.14 7.77
CA THR A 105 -11.77 -31.19 8.57
C THR A 105 -12.01 -30.92 10.05
N PRO A 106 -12.62 -31.86 10.81
CA PRO A 106 -12.80 -31.71 12.25
C PRO A 106 -11.45 -31.49 12.95
N SER A 107 -11.37 -30.52 13.86
CA SER A 107 -10.12 -30.03 14.48
C SER A 107 -9.34 -31.06 15.33
N PHE A 108 -9.76 -32.34 15.38
CA PHE A 108 -9.21 -33.33 16.29
C PHE A 108 -7.95 -34.06 15.81
N LEU A 109 -7.41 -33.80 14.60
CA LEU A 109 -6.31 -34.60 14.03
C LEU A 109 -5.25 -33.81 13.23
N VAL A 110 -4.98 -32.53 13.54
CA VAL A 110 -3.88 -31.82 12.86
C VAL A 110 -2.58 -31.96 13.65
N GLU A 111 -1.79 -32.99 13.34
CA GLU A 111 -0.40 -33.10 13.80
C GLU A 111 0.49 -32.08 13.08
N ALA A 112 1.29 -31.35 13.85
CA ALA A 112 2.15 -30.24 13.43
C ALA A 112 3.42 -30.69 12.67
N SER A 113 3.27 -31.56 11.66
CA SER A 113 4.40 -32.24 11.00
C SER A 113 5.07 -31.46 9.85
N ALA A 114 4.61 -30.27 9.46
CA ALA A 114 4.98 -29.66 8.17
C ALA A 114 6.01 -28.50 8.21
N LEU A 115 6.89 -28.43 9.22
CA LEU A 115 7.92 -27.39 9.31
C LEU A 115 9.31 -27.92 8.92
N ARG A 116 9.61 -28.05 7.62
CA ARG A 116 10.99 -28.13 7.12
C ARG A 116 11.19 -27.34 5.80
N ASP A 117 12.09 -26.37 5.91
CA ASP A 117 12.95 -25.65 4.94
C ASP A 117 12.47 -25.19 3.54
N ASP A 118 12.62 -23.88 3.28
CA ASP A 118 13.62 -23.36 2.32
C ASP A 118 13.94 -21.86 2.58
N ALA A 119 15.19 -21.43 2.38
CA ALA A 119 15.90 -20.51 3.29
C ALA A 119 16.49 -19.20 2.72
N LEU A 120 16.43 -18.87 1.42
CA LEU A 120 17.14 -17.66 0.94
C LEU A 120 16.30 -16.38 0.79
N GLY A 121 15.09 -16.43 0.23
CA GLY A 121 14.24 -15.22 0.13
C GLY A 121 13.47 -14.93 1.43
N LYS A 122 13.10 -15.99 2.14
CA LYS A 122 12.25 -15.96 3.33
C LYS A 122 12.95 -15.38 4.55
N ARG A 123 14.27 -15.61 4.70
CA ARG A 123 15.04 -15.26 5.89
C ARG A 123 15.12 -13.75 6.12
N ARG A 124 15.32 -12.96 5.06
CA ARG A 124 15.34 -11.48 5.13
C ARG A 124 14.00 -10.90 5.59
N TYR A 125 12.88 -11.41 5.04
CA TYR A 125 11.55 -10.98 5.46
C TYR A 125 11.17 -11.51 6.85
N GLU A 126 11.58 -12.72 7.21
CA GLU A 126 11.36 -13.30 8.54
C GLU A 126 12.18 -12.59 9.62
N GLU A 127 13.43 -12.20 9.35
CA GLU A 127 14.27 -11.43 10.29
C GLU A 127 13.68 -10.03 10.54
N MET A 128 13.25 -9.33 9.48
CA MET A 128 12.51 -8.06 9.61
C MET A 128 11.18 -8.24 10.38
N ALA A 129 10.43 -9.31 10.10
CA ALA A 129 9.15 -9.56 10.77
C ALA A 129 9.33 -10.03 12.22
N LYS A 130 10.39 -10.78 12.55
CA LYS A 130 10.70 -11.23 13.92
C LYS A 130 11.05 -10.07 14.85
N ALA A 131 11.68 -9.02 14.33
CA ALA A 131 11.95 -7.78 15.07
C ALA A 131 10.66 -7.03 15.46
N LEU A 132 9.55 -7.26 14.77
CA LEU A 132 8.27 -6.60 15.00
C LEU A 132 7.35 -7.53 15.80
N HIS A 133 7.47 -7.49 17.13
CA HIS A 133 6.62 -8.23 18.05
C HIS A 133 5.15 -7.75 18.01
N LEU A 134 4.37 -8.23 17.04
CA LEU A 134 2.94 -7.98 16.99
C LEU A 134 2.17 -9.15 17.63
N ARG A 135 1.57 -8.88 18.79
CA ARG A 135 0.61 -9.78 19.43
C ARG A 135 -0.62 -9.91 18.52
N HIS A 136 -0.82 -11.07 17.92
CA HIS A 136 -2.08 -11.40 17.25
C HIS A 136 -3.17 -11.58 18.32
N GLY A 137 -4.12 -10.65 18.38
CA GLY A 137 -5.36 -10.84 19.15
C GLY A 137 -6.16 -11.98 18.51
N GLY A 138 -6.35 -13.08 19.25
CA GLY A 138 -6.87 -14.35 18.76
C GLY A 138 -8.36 -14.39 18.43
N ARG A 139 -8.81 -13.62 17.43
CA ARG A 139 -10.12 -13.85 16.82
C ARG A 139 -9.96 -14.82 15.66
N ALA A 140 -10.71 -15.92 15.68
CA ALA A 140 -10.77 -16.84 14.56
C ALA A 140 -11.28 -16.11 13.30
N PRO A 141 -10.62 -16.28 12.14
CA PRO A 141 -11.03 -15.63 10.89
C PRO A 141 -12.43 -16.13 10.47
N VAL A 142 -13.31 -15.21 10.11
CA VAL A 142 -14.68 -15.53 9.64
C VAL A 142 -14.64 -16.04 8.19
N ASP A 143 -13.65 -15.58 7.41
CA ASP A 143 -13.39 -16.02 6.04
C ASP A 143 -11.88 -15.91 5.77
N PRO A 144 -11.14 -17.03 5.88
CA PRO A 144 -9.70 -17.03 5.72
C PRO A 144 -9.21 -16.51 4.37
N TRP A 145 -9.97 -16.74 3.30
CA TRP A 145 -9.62 -16.26 1.96
C TRP A 145 -9.61 -14.73 1.96
N ARG A 146 -10.72 -14.13 2.43
CA ARG A 146 -10.86 -12.67 2.51
C ARG A 146 -9.87 -12.04 3.48
N ASP A 147 -9.51 -12.72 4.56
CA ASP A 147 -8.54 -12.17 5.52
C ASP A 147 -7.12 -12.17 4.95
N LEU A 148 -6.70 -13.22 4.24
CA LEU A 148 -5.44 -13.25 3.50
C LEU A 148 -5.40 -12.17 2.41
N GLU A 149 -6.47 -12.09 1.60
CA GLU A 149 -6.59 -11.09 0.55
C GLU A 149 -6.51 -9.67 1.13
N ARG A 150 -7.24 -9.40 2.21
CA ARG A 150 -7.21 -8.10 2.90
C ARG A 150 -5.81 -7.77 3.37
N ALA A 151 -5.12 -8.71 4.03
CA ALA A 151 -3.75 -8.50 4.49
C ALA A 151 -2.80 -8.17 3.32
N ALA A 152 -2.89 -8.90 2.20
CA ALA A 152 -2.10 -8.64 1.00
C ALA A 152 -2.41 -7.25 0.42
N ARG A 153 -3.69 -6.88 0.28
CA ARG A 153 -4.09 -5.56 -0.26
C ARG A 153 -3.65 -4.40 0.63
N VAL A 154 -3.71 -4.54 1.96
CA VAL A 154 -3.16 -3.52 2.89
C VAL A 154 -1.64 -3.46 2.76
N ALA A 155 -0.96 -4.60 2.64
CA ALA A 155 0.48 -4.62 2.40
C ALA A 155 0.86 -3.89 1.10
N LEU A 156 0.10 -4.07 0.02
CA LEU A 156 0.32 -3.36 -1.25
C LEU A 156 0.10 -1.86 -1.10
N ALA A 157 -0.99 -1.44 -0.44
CA ALA A 157 -1.24 -0.02 -0.19
C ALA A 157 -0.05 0.63 0.54
N ARG A 158 0.50 -0.05 1.57
CA ARG A 158 1.69 0.42 2.29
C ARG A 158 2.97 0.41 1.45
N ALA A 159 3.11 -0.54 0.53
CA ALA A 159 4.24 -0.57 -0.39
C ALA A 159 4.22 0.64 -1.35
N VAL A 160 3.03 0.97 -1.86
CA VAL A 160 2.83 2.15 -2.72
C VAL A 160 3.01 3.45 -1.93
N ASP A 161 2.52 3.52 -0.68
CA ASP A 161 2.81 4.64 0.22
C ASP A 161 4.34 4.82 0.37
N ALA A 162 5.06 3.74 0.66
CA ALA A 162 6.52 3.76 0.79
C ALA A 162 7.21 4.26 -0.48
N PHE A 163 6.80 3.78 -1.66
CA PHE A 163 7.32 4.27 -2.93
C PHE A 163 7.07 5.77 -3.10
N ASN A 164 5.86 6.26 -2.83
CA ASN A 164 5.53 7.68 -2.96
C ASN A 164 6.39 8.56 -2.03
N PHE A 165 6.68 8.10 -0.82
CA PHE A 165 7.56 8.79 0.12
C PHE A 165 9.04 8.75 -0.31
N LEU A 166 9.49 7.61 -0.84
CA LEU A 166 10.90 7.35 -1.18
C LEU A 166 11.27 7.70 -2.63
N GLU A 167 10.34 8.26 -3.40
CA GLU A 167 10.43 8.47 -4.86
C GLU A 167 11.71 9.19 -5.32
N ASP A 168 12.25 10.10 -4.50
CA ASP A 168 13.46 10.87 -4.80
C ASP A 168 14.69 10.37 -3.98
N THR A 169 14.68 9.12 -3.54
CA THR A 169 15.76 8.49 -2.76
C THR A 169 16.28 7.23 -3.45
N GLU A 170 17.44 6.73 -3.03
CA GLU A 170 18.04 5.49 -3.50
C GLU A 170 17.20 4.24 -3.21
N LEU A 171 16.20 4.35 -2.33
CA LEU A 171 15.30 3.25 -1.98
C LEU A 171 14.04 3.19 -2.84
N ALA A 172 13.83 4.15 -3.76
CA ALA A 172 12.68 4.18 -4.65
C ALA A 172 12.51 2.86 -5.42
N ASP A 173 13.60 2.36 -6.02
CA ASP A 173 13.60 1.11 -6.79
C ASP A 173 13.27 -0.12 -5.94
N VAL A 174 13.74 -0.14 -4.69
CA VAL A 174 13.45 -1.23 -3.76
C VAL A 174 11.97 -1.24 -3.39
N ALA A 175 11.39 -0.06 -3.12
CA ALA A 175 9.96 0.08 -2.83
C ALA A 175 9.08 -0.24 -4.04
N HIS A 176 9.52 0.15 -5.23
CA HIS A 176 8.86 -0.18 -6.50
C HIS A 176 8.82 -1.69 -6.75
N GLN A 177 9.96 -2.37 -6.65
CA GLN A 177 10.05 -3.83 -6.81
C GLN A 177 9.22 -4.57 -5.75
N HIS A 178 9.27 -4.11 -4.50
CA HIS A 178 8.47 -4.69 -3.41
C HIS A 178 6.97 -4.55 -3.67
N SER A 179 6.53 -3.41 -4.18
CA SER A 179 5.12 -3.19 -4.57
C SER A 179 4.68 -4.17 -5.66
N HIS A 180 5.51 -4.37 -6.70
CA HIS A 180 5.24 -5.32 -7.79
C HIS A 180 5.12 -6.76 -7.31
N LYS A 181 6.02 -7.21 -6.42
CA LYS A 181 5.96 -8.55 -5.83
C LYS A 181 4.63 -8.82 -5.14
N ILE A 182 4.16 -7.88 -4.31
CA ILE A 182 2.89 -8.02 -3.61
C ILE A 182 1.72 -7.98 -4.59
N ALA A 183 1.77 -7.06 -5.56
CA ALA A 183 0.72 -6.92 -6.55
C ALA A 183 0.59 -8.16 -7.45
N ALA A 184 1.69 -8.84 -7.75
CA ALA A 184 1.68 -10.09 -8.48
C ALA A 184 1.00 -11.21 -7.69
N LEU A 185 1.28 -11.31 -6.37
CA LEU A 185 0.53 -12.21 -5.49
C LEU A 185 -0.98 -11.90 -5.54
N ILE A 186 -1.36 -10.63 -5.44
CA ILE A 186 -2.77 -10.22 -5.46
C ILE A 186 -3.42 -10.56 -6.80
N GLY A 187 -2.86 -10.08 -7.91
CA GLY A 187 -3.44 -10.31 -9.23
C GLY A 187 -3.46 -11.78 -9.64
N GLY A 188 -2.45 -12.55 -9.22
CA GLY A 188 -2.30 -13.95 -9.59
C GLY A 188 -3.11 -14.91 -8.72
N VAL A 189 -3.20 -14.67 -7.41
CA VAL A 189 -3.89 -15.57 -6.47
C VAL A 189 -5.29 -15.09 -6.13
N PHE A 190 -5.45 -13.81 -5.80
CA PHE A 190 -6.73 -13.26 -5.34
C PHE A 190 -7.58 -12.69 -6.48
N GLY A 191 -6.94 -12.30 -7.58
CA GLY A 191 -7.55 -11.57 -8.68
C GLY A 191 -7.62 -10.07 -8.42
N CYS A 192 -7.77 -9.32 -9.51
CA CYS A 192 -8.01 -7.88 -9.50
C CYS A 192 -9.14 -7.59 -10.47
N ASP A 193 -10.18 -6.91 -10.02
CA ASP A 193 -11.31 -6.54 -10.88
C ASP A 193 -11.24 -5.04 -11.23
N ILE A 194 -11.61 -4.73 -12.46
CA ILE A 194 -11.86 -3.35 -12.89
C ILE A 194 -13.24 -2.95 -12.41
N GLN A 195 -13.33 -1.82 -11.71
CA GLN A 195 -14.60 -1.37 -11.14
C GLN A 195 -15.46 -0.70 -12.22
N TYR A 196 -16.70 -1.16 -12.39
CA TYR A 196 -17.72 -0.49 -13.19
C TYR A 196 -18.64 0.32 -12.28
N ILE A 197 -18.50 1.65 -12.30
CA ILE A 197 -19.21 2.58 -11.41
C ILE A 197 -19.78 3.71 -12.26
N GLU A 198 -21.09 3.97 -12.10
CA GLU A 198 -21.77 5.09 -12.75
C GLU A 198 -21.60 5.11 -14.28
N GLY A 199 -21.72 3.94 -14.90
CA GLY A 199 -21.64 3.80 -16.37
C GLY A 199 -20.23 3.85 -16.95
N ALA A 200 -19.18 3.78 -16.12
CA ALA A 200 -17.80 3.81 -16.60
C ALA A 200 -16.89 2.83 -15.85
N TYR A 201 -15.83 2.40 -16.53
CA TYR A 201 -14.79 1.56 -15.95
C TYR A 201 -13.68 2.42 -15.34
N TRP A 202 -13.24 2.03 -14.15
CA TRP A 202 -12.26 2.75 -13.35
C TRP A 202 -11.04 1.88 -13.06
N ASP A 203 -9.86 2.41 -13.39
CA ASP A 203 -8.58 1.91 -12.93
C ASP A 203 -8.39 2.30 -11.47
N THR A 204 -8.55 1.33 -10.58
CA THR A 204 -8.29 1.48 -9.14
C THR A 204 -7.09 0.67 -8.69
N CYS A 205 -6.27 0.18 -9.62
CA CYS A 205 -5.13 -0.66 -9.31
C CYS A 205 -4.00 0.20 -8.71
N PRO A 206 -3.55 -0.06 -7.46
CA PRO A 206 -2.51 0.75 -6.83
C PRO A 206 -1.21 0.81 -7.64
N ILE A 207 -0.82 -0.28 -8.31
CA ILE A 207 0.39 -0.32 -9.15
C ILE A 207 0.22 0.53 -10.41
N SER A 208 -0.91 0.38 -11.10
CA SER A 208 -1.19 1.16 -12.31
C SER A 208 -1.19 2.66 -11.99
N LEU A 209 -1.80 3.05 -10.88
CA LEU A 209 -1.83 4.44 -10.43
C LEU A 209 -0.47 4.95 -9.96
N MET A 210 0.34 4.10 -9.29
CA MET A 210 1.72 4.42 -8.90
C MET A 210 2.59 4.77 -10.11
N HIS A 211 2.39 4.11 -11.27
CA HIS A 211 3.16 4.37 -12.48
C HIS A 211 2.81 5.66 -13.21
N ARG A 212 1.64 6.25 -12.95
CA ARG A 212 1.24 7.54 -13.58
C ARG A 212 1.93 8.75 -12.97
N ARG A 213 2.57 8.60 -11.79
CA ARG A 213 3.33 9.65 -11.07
C ARG A 213 2.67 11.03 -11.02
N CYS A 214 1.35 11.10 -10.94
CA CYS A 214 0.60 12.35 -10.91
C CYS A 214 -0.27 12.45 -9.66
N GLY A 215 -0.48 13.67 -9.19
CA GLY A 215 -1.23 13.96 -7.99
C GLY A 215 -1.66 15.41 -7.91
N MET A 216 -2.44 15.72 -6.89
CA MET A 216 -2.95 17.06 -6.65
C MET A 216 -2.10 17.72 -5.58
N SER A 217 -1.67 18.95 -5.85
CA SER A 217 -1.04 19.81 -4.85
C SER A 217 -1.91 21.04 -4.65
N VAL A 218 -2.24 21.32 -3.40
CA VAL A 218 -3.05 22.48 -3.04
C VAL A 218 -2.17 23.67 -2.67
N GLY A 219 -2.45 24.82 -3.27
CA GLY A 219 -1.96 26.12 -2.84
C GLY A 219 -2.98 26.74 -1.90
N PHE A 220 -2.58 27.08 -0.67
CA PHE A 220 -3.47 27.61 0.35
C PHE A 220 -2.72 28.50 1.34
N THR A 221 -3.44 29.36 2.04
CA THR A 221 -3.02 29.97 3.31
C THR A 221 -3.69 29.25 4.47
N ALA A 222 -2.99 29.18 5.60
CA ALA A 222 -3.51 28.57 6.82
C ALA A 222 -2.90 29.25 8.03
N THR A 223 -3.65 29.34 9.12
CA THR A 223 -3.07 29.65 10.43
C THR A 223 -2.25 28.46 10.90
N ARG A 224 -1.11 28.73 11.55
CA ARG A 224 -0.22 27.68 12.06
C ARG A 224 -0.22 27.76 13.57
N ARG A 225 -0.84 26.78 14.20
CA ARG A 225 -0.93 26.72 15.66
C ARG A 225 0.08 25.72 16.21
N CYS A 226 0.68 26.01 17.34
CA CYS A 226 1.58 25.09 18.02
C CYS A 226 0.80 23.86 18.52
N SER A 227 1.30 22.66 18.26
CA SER A 227 0.68 21.41 18.72
C SER A 227 0.60 21.25 20.24
N LEU A 228 1.34 22.06 21.01
CA LEU A 228 1.42 21.96 22.47
C LEU A 228 0.47 22.93 23.18
N CYS A 229 0.53 24.23 22.86
CA CYS A 229 -0.32 25.24 23.49
C CYS A 229 -1.53 25.67 22.65
N GLY A 230 -1.52 25.41 21.34
CA GLY A 230 -2.59 25.85 20.43
C GLY A 230 -2.51 27.31 19.98
N ASP A 231 -1.55 28.09 20.48
CA ASP A 231 -1.30 29.48 20.06
C ASP A 231 -0.60 29.53 18.70
N ASP A 232 -0.51 30.73 18.10
CA ASP A 232 0.25 30.92 16.86
C ASP A 232 1.71 30.47 17.08
N ILE A 233 2.20 29.64 16.16
CA ILE A 233 3.53 29.07 16.25
C ILE A 233 4.63 30.13 16.14
N ASP A 234 4.34 31.25 15.49
CA ASP A 234 5.27 32.36 15.34
C ASP A 234 5.27 33.27 16.60
N GLU A 235 4.29 33.13 17.50
CA GLU A 235 4.15 33.93 18.72
C GLU A 235 4.40 33.14 20.01
N CYS A 236 4.33 31.81 19.98
CA CYS A 236 4.46 30.99 21.19
C CYS A 236 5.93 30.74 21.62
N GLU A 237 6.14 30.40 22.90
CA GLU A 237 7.47 30.13 23.46
C GLU A 237 8.06 28.76 23.06
N HIS A 238 7.30 27.91 22.35
CA HIS A 238 7.71 26.57 21.98
C HIS A 238 8.58 26.56 20.72
N LEU A 239 9.86 26.23 20.87
CA LEU A 239 10.79 26.19 19.76
C LEU A 239 10.67 24.90 18.96
N LEU A 240 10.47 25.03 17.63
CA LEU A 240 10.53 23.91 16.70
C LEU A 240 11.92 23.24 16.79
N GLY A 241 11.94 21.95 17.13
CA GLY A 241 13.19 21.18 17.28
C GLY A 241 13.73 21.06 18.70
N VAL A 242 13.01 21.56 19.71
CA VAL A 242 13.29 21.27 21.13
C VAL A 242 12.30 20.21 21.64
N LEU A 243 12.77 19.27 22.47
CA LEU A 243 11.93 18.27 23.12
C LEU A 243 11.25 18.86 24.35
N TYR A 244 9.95 18.61 24.48
CA TYR A 244 9.16 18.97 25.65
C TYR A 244 8.52 17.72 26.24
N GLU A 245 8.47 17.63 27.56
CA GLU A 245 7.74 16.59 28.27
C GLU A 245 6.26 16.95 28.33
N VAL A 246 5.42 16.13 27.71
CA VAL A 246 3.98 16.37 27.61
C VAL A 246 3.25 15.20 28.23
N ARG A 247 2.34 15.51 29.16
CA ARG A 247 1.40 14.52 29.67
C ARG A 247 0.35 14.26 28.60
N ILE A 248 0.21 13.02 28.19
CA ILE A 248 -0.72 12.61 27.15
C ILE A 248 -2.15 12.82 27.64
N GLN A 249 -2.91 13.55 26.85
CA GLN A 249 -4.33 13.78 27.02
C GLN A 249 -5.04 13.44 25.71
N ARG A 250 -6.31 13.04 25.80
CA ARG A 250 -7.17 12.92 24.63
C ARG A 250 -8.20 14.04 24.64
N SER A 251 -8.31 14.73 23.52
CA SER A 251 -9.38 15.71 23.31
C SER A 251 -10.74 15.02 23.19
N ALA A 252 -11.82 15.82 23.21
CA ALA A 252 -13.20 15.30 23.16
C ALA A 252 -13.52 14.51 21.88
N ASP A 253 -12.81 14.78 20.79
CA ASP A 253 -12.86 14.04 19.52
C ASP A 253 -11.95 12.79 19.49
N GLY A 254 -11.23 12.51 20.59
CA GLY A 254 -10.35 11.36 20.76
C GLY A 254 -8.92 11.57 20.24
N THR A 255 -8.57 12.77 19.79
CA THR A 255 -7.24 13.10 19.26
C THR A 255 -6.19 13.12 20.37
N CYS A 256 -5.05 12.46 20.16
CA CYS A 256 -3.94 12.41 21.12
C CYS A 256 -3.12 13.70 21.11
N SER A 257 -2.89 14.32 22.27
CA SER A 257 -2.08 15.55 22.41
C SER A 257 -0.62 15.39 21.96
N ALA A 258 -0.08 14.17 21.98
CA ALA A 258 1.32 13.92 21.63
C ALA A 258 1.57 13.79 20.12
N CYS A 259 0.65 13.15 19.39
CA CYS A 259 0.86 12.86 17.95
C CYS A 259 -0.25 13.36 17.03
N GLY A 260 -1.32 13.95 17.57
CA GLY A 260 -2.44 14.46 16.79
C GLY A 260 -3.30 13.39 16.12
N ARG A 261 -3.16 12.10 16.49
CA ARG A 261 -3.93 10.98 15.89
C ARG A 261 -5.06 10.51 16.82
N HIS A 262 -6.21 10.12 16.26
CA HIS A 262 -7.30 9.49 17.02
C HIS A 262 -6.93 8.08 17.53
N SER A 263 -6.11 7.34 16.77
CA SER A 263 -5.63 6.01 17.14
C SER A 263 -4.10 5.99 17.17
N CYS A 264 -3.54 5.72 18.34
CA CYS A 264 -2.11 5.63 18.59
C CYS A 264 -1.85 4.79 19.85
N SER A 265 -0.64 4.28 20.00
CA SER A 265 -0.20 3.46 21.15
C SER A 265 0.00 4.26 22.44
N HIS A 266 -0.01 5.59 22.36
CA HIS A 266 0.10 6.49 23.50
C HIS A 266 -1.01 6.26 24.53
N VAL A 267 -0.61 6.08 25.79
CA VAL A 267 -1.51 5.85 26.93
C VAL A 267 -1.85 7.19 27.58
N GLU A 268 -3.13 7.44 27.83
CA GLU A 268 -3.57 8.67 28.50
C GLU A 268 -2.98 8.76 29.92
N GLY A 269 -2.44 9.93 30.27
CA GLY A 269 -1.74 10.17 31.54
C GLY A 269 -0.22 9.88 31.53
N GLU A 270 0.28 9.16 30.52
CA GLU A 270 1.72 8.93 30.33
C GLU A 270 2.46 10.26 30.05
N ILE A 271 3.74 10.36 30.41
CA ILE A 271 4.60 11.49 30.03
C ILE A 271 5.52 11.02 28.91
N VAL A 272 5.49 11.73 27.79
CA VAL A 272 6.34 11.46 26.63
C VAL A 272 7.06 12.72 26.19
N SER A 273 8.28 12.56 25.67
CA SER A 273 9.04 13.66 25.09
C SER A 273 8.67 13.82 23.61
N ILE A 274 8.19 15.00 23.22
CA ILE A 274 7.78 15.30 21.84
C ILE A 274 8.35 16.64 21.36
N TYR A 275 8.53 16.75 20.05
CA TYR A 275 8.83 18.01 19.39
C TYR A 275 7.51 18.75 19.07
N PRO A 276 7.39 20.06 19.35
CA PRO A 276 6.29 20.86 18.86
C PRO A 276 6.25 20.80 17.34
N HIS A 277 5.04 20.78 16.78
CA HIS A 277 4.84 20.87 15.34
C HIS A 277 3.68 21.81 15.03
N ALA A 278 3.65 22.32 13.79
CA ALA A 278 2.57 23.17 13.34
C ALA A 278 1.32 22.33 13.04
N VAL A 279 0.22 22.66 13.69
CA VAL A 279 -1.13 22.23 13.36
C VAL A 279 -1.75 23.32 12.49
N MET A 280 -2.18 22.95 11.27
CA MET A 280 -2.79 23.91 10.36
C MET A 280 -4.26 24.11 10.71
N GLY A 281 -4.68 25.36 10.88
CA GLY A 281 -6.07 25.80 11.06
C GLY A 281 -6.47 26.81 9.98
N ASP A 282 -7.77 27.17 9.96
CA ASP A 282 -8.32 28.26 9.14
C ASP A 282 -7.83 28.25 7.69
N LEU A 283 -7.95 27.09 7.03
CA LEU A 283 -7.35 26.84 5.73
C LEU A 283 -8.16 27.51 4.61
N GLN A 284 -7.54 28.43 3.88
CA GLN A 284 -8.11 29.09 2.71
C GLN A 284 -7.42 28.58 1.44
N VAL A 285 -8.11 27.73 0.70
CA VAL A 285 -7.62 27.18 -0.58
C VAL A 285 -7.65 28.27 -1.66
N HIS A 286 -6.53 28.41 -2.38
CA HIS A 286 -6.40 29.31 -3.52
C HIS A 286 -6.44 28.55 -4.84
N GLU A 287 -5.72 27.44 -4.91
CA GLU A 287 -5.58 26.65 -6.13
C GLU A 287 -5.38 25.16 -5.83
N ILE A 288 -5.72 24.33 -6.82
CA ILE A 288 -5.39 22.91 -6.84
C ILE A 288 -4.73 22.64 -8.18
N SER A 289 -3.46 22.28 -8.14
CA SER A 289 -2.61 22.06 -9.31
C SER A 289 -2.34 20.57 -9.49
N LEU A 290 -2.42 20.10 -10.74
CA LEU A 290 -1.99 18.76 -11.10
C LEU A 290 -0.47 18.77 -11.28
N VAL A 291 0.24 17.96 -10.48
CA VAL A 291 1.71 17.95 -10.47
C VAL A 291 2.26 16.53 -10.39
N SER A 292 3.51 16.36 -10.84
CA SER A 292 4.21 15.07 -10.74
C SER A 292 4.70 14.76 -9.32
N ARG A 293 4.91 15.78 -8.49
CA ARG A 293 5.37 15.66 -7.11
C ARG A 293 4.50 16.51 -6.19
N PRO A 294 3.34 15.98 -5.74
CA PRO A 294 2.46 16.72 -4.85
C PRO A 294 3.17 17.01 -3.52
N ARG A 295 2.80 18.12 -2.88
CA ARG A 295 3.38 18.49 -1.58
C ARG A 295 3.17 17.39 -0.55
N ASP A 296 1.94 16.86 -0.44
CA ASP A 296 1.66 15.60 0.27
C ASP A 296 1.90 14.42 -0.70
N PRO A 297 2.90 13.56 -0.46
CA PRO A 297 3.23 12.45 -1.37
C PRO A 297 2.08 11.47 -1.59
N LEU A 298 1.11 11.41 -0.66
CA LEU A 298 -0.06 10.53 -0.77
C LEU A 298 -1.28 11.24 -1.38
N ALA A 299 -1.15 12.50 -1.81
CA ALA A 299 -2.16 13.23 -2.58
C ALA A 299 -2.12 12.84 -4.07
N ARG A 300 -2.20 11.53 -4.33
CA ARG A 300 -2.16 10.92 -5.66
C ARG A 300 -3.57 10.57 -6.14
N PHE A 301 -3.68 10.19 -7.41
CA PHE A 301 -4.92 9.61 -7.93
C PHE A 301 -5.25 8.30 -7.21
N THR A 302 -6.53 8.15 -6.87
CA THR A 302 -7.10 6.95 -6.25
C THR A 302 -7.91 6.13 -7.25
N ARG A 303 -8.40 6.76 -8.32
CA ARG A 303 -8.96 6.08 -9.48
C ARG A 303 -8.91 6.96 -10.72
N VAL A 304 -8.76 6.34 -11.87
CA VAL A 304 -8.74 6.99 -13.17
C VAL A 304 -9.71 6.27 -14.11
N GLU A 305 -10.55 7.01 -14.81
CA GLU A 305 -11.47 6.44 -15.79
C GLU A 305 -10.68 5.86 -16.97
N PHE A 306 -11.02 4.64 -17.38
CA PHE A 306 -10.52 4.06 -18.63
C PHE A 306 -11.15 4.76 -19.83
N ASP A 307 -10.37 5.00 -20.87
CA ASP A 307 -10.94 5.35 -22.17
C ASP A 307 -11.78 4.15 -22.68
N PRO A 308 -13.08 4.33 -22.95
CA PRO A 308 -13.94 3.24 -23.41
C PRO A 308 -13.45 2.59 -24.71
N GLN A 309 -12.87 3.38 -25.63
CA GLN A 309 -12.39 2.88 -26.92
C GLN A 309 -11.13 2.03 -26.77
N ASP A 310 -10.19 2.46 -25.92
CA ASP A 310 -9.00 1.67 -25.64
C ASP A 310 -9.33 0.39 -24.89
N LEU A 311 -10.25 0.46 -23.93
CA LEU A 311 -10.75 -0.71 -23.23
C LEU A 311 -11.44 -1.68 -24.21
N ALA A 312 -12.34 -1.19 -25.07
CA ALA A 312 -13.02 -2.02 -26.07
C ALA A 312 -12.02 -2.66 -27.06
N ARG A 313 -11.00 -1.91 -27.51
CA ARG A 313 -9.93 -2.42 -28.37
C ARG A 313 -9.14 -3.53 -27.68
N SER A 314 -8.80 -3.36 -26.40
CA SER A 314 -8.08 -4.37 -25.62
C SER A 314 -8.89 -5.66 -25.40
N LEU A 315 -10.21 -5.53 -25.32
CA LEU A 315 -11.13 -6.63 -25.06
C LEU A 315 -11.66 -7.32 -26.34
N GLY A 316 -11.45 -6.70 -27.50
CA GLY A 316 -12.00 -7.15 -28.78
C GLY A 316 -13.49 -6.88 -28.96
N GLY A 317 -14.05 -5.92 -28.21
CA GLY A 317 -15.48 -5.56 -28.24
C GLY A 317 -15.87 -4.68 -27.07
N GLU A 318 -17.09 -4.12 -27.12
CA GLU A 318 -17.62 -3.28 -26.05
C GLU A 318 -17.68 -4.04 -24.71
N PRO A 319 -17.29 -3.39 -23.60
CA PRO A 319 -17.27 -4.05 -22.29
C PRO A 319 -18.67 -4.23 -21.67
N ASP A 320 -19.69 -3.45 -22.07
CA ASP A 320 -21.11 -3.61 -21.72
C ASP A 320 -21.42 -3.81 -20.22
N GLY A 321 -20.64 -3.23 -19.32
CA GLY A 321 -20.83 -3.35 -17.87
C GLY A 321 -20.50 -4.73 -17.30
N ARG A 322 -19.92 -5.64 -18.10
CA ARG A 322 -19.44 -6.95 -17.62
C ARG A 322 -18.29 -6.82 -16.64
N GLU A 323 -18.11 -7.84 -15.81
CA GLU A 323 -16.95 -7.96 -14.94
C GLU A 323 -15.68 -8.18 -15.77
N ILE A 324 -14.65 -7.37 -15.52
CA ILE A 324 -13.37 -7.45 -16.22
C ILE A 324 -12.28 -7.64 -15.19
N ARG A 325 -11.45 -8.67 -15.39
CA ARG A 325 -10.25 -8.90 -14.60
C ARG A 325 -9.07 -8.13 -15.17
N CYS A 326 -8.34 -7.46 -14.29
CA CYS A 326 -7.09 -6.79 -14.59
C CYS A 326 -5.91 -7.73 -14.31
N TYR A 327 -5.04 -7.89 -15.30
CA TYR A 327 -3.82 -8.69 -15.19
C TYR A 327 -2.55 -7.84 -15.23
N ARG A 328 -2.66 -6.50 -15.28
CA ARG A 328 -1.53 -5.57 -15.47
C ARG A 328 -0.39 -5.79 -14.47
N CYS A 329 -0.70 -6.10 -13.21
CA CYS A 329 0.30 -6.37 -12.15
C CYS A 329 1.15 -7.62 -12.40
N LEU A 330 0.73 -8.50 -13.32
CA LEU A 330 1.44 -9.74 -13.65
C LEU A 330 2.38 -9.57 -14.84
N HIS A 331 2.25 -8.49 -15.60
CA HIS A 331 3.11 -8.21 -16.75
C HIS A 331 4.45 -7.62 -16.31
N PRO A 332 5.47 -7.68 -17.18
CA PRO A 332 6.69 -6.89 -17.01
C PRO A 332 6.38 -5.41 -16.82
N CYS A 333 7.13 -4.75 -15.95
CA CYS A 333 6.95 -3.32 -15.70
C CYS A 333 7.37 -2.51 -16.94
N GLU A 334 6.46 -1.69 -17.47
CA GLU A 334 6.69 -0.84 -18.65
C GLU A 334 7.39 0.50 -18.31
N GLY A 335 7.53 0.81 -17.02
CA GLY A 335 8.14 2.05 -16.55
C GLY A 335 7.10 3.03 -16.01
N PHE A 336 7.42 4.31 -16.05
CA PHE A 336 6.54 5.38 -15.58
C PHE A 336 5.98 6.15 -16.78
N ALA A 337 4.68 6.43 -16.76
CA ALA A 337 4.06 7.32 -17.73
C ALA A 337 4.39 8.77 -17.38
N THR A 338 4.64 9.58 -18.40
CA THR A 338 4.79 11.02 -18.22
C THR A 338 3.42 11.70 -18.24
N LEU A 339 3.28 12.89 -17.63
CA LEU A 339 2.02 13.65 -17.62
C LEU A 339 1.58 14.12 -19.02
N GLU A 340 2.49 14.06 -19.99
CA GLU A 340 2.27 14.53 -21.36
C GLU A 340 1.72 13.43 -22.28
N GLU A 341 1.69 12.17 -21.81
CA GLU A 341 1.24 10.96 -22.53
C GLU A 341 -0.13 10.48 -22.02
#